data_AF-A0A9D8LW46-F1
#
_entry.id   AF-A0A9D8LW46-F1
#
_cell.length_a   1.000
_cell.length_b   1.000
_cell.length_c   1.000
_cell.angle_alpha   90.00
_cell.angle_beta   90.00
_cell.angle_gamma   90.00
#
_symmetry.space_group_name_H-M   'P 1'
#
loop_
_entity.id
_entity.type
_entity.pdbx_description
1 polymer ?
#
loop_
_entity_poly.entity_id
_entity_poly.type
_entity_poly.pdbx_seq_one_letter_code
_entity_poly.pdbx_strand_id
1 'polypeptide(L)' 'MARLGTQQLRLLCGLGSPGTALVVPDRISNSLVTRGLLRNTHPSKPGMQRITPAGLRQLADDLEAGRLDQFTKFPLEER' A
#
# COMPACT_ATOMS: atom_id res chain seq x y z
N MET A 1 -11.00 12.73 3.75
CA MET A 1 -9.92 11.80 4.16
C MET A 1 -8.60 12.56 4.20
N ALA A 2 -7.75 12.33 5.20
CA ALA A 2 -6.43 12.96 5.25
C ALA A 2 -5.53 12.42 4.13
N ARG A 3 -4.75 13.31 3.49
CA ARG A 3 -3.84 12.94 2.39
C ARG A 3 -2.84 11.86 2.82
N LEU A 4 -2.51 10.94 1.90
CA LEU A 4 -1.43 9.97 2.11
C LEU A 4 -0.08 10.66 1.98
N GLY A 5 0.87 10.30 2.83
CA GLY A 5 2.28 10.71 2.65
C GLY A 5 2.96 9.91 1.54
N THR A 6 4.09 10.42 1.03
CA THR A 6 4.84 9.78 -0.07
C THR A 6 5.20 8.32 0.19
N GLN A 7 5.61 7.99 1.42
CA GLN A 7 5.96 6.60 1.79
C GLN A 7 4.74 5.67 1.81
N GLN A 8 3.58 6.18 2.24
CA GLN A 8 2.33 5.44 2.22
C GLN A 8 1.88 5.13 0.79
N LEU A 9 2.00 6.12 -0.10
CA LEU A 9 1.70 5.97 -1.53
C LEU A 9 2.61 4.95 -2.20
N ARG A 10 3.92 5.01 -1.94
CA ARG A 10 4.90 4.05 -2.47
C ARG A 10 4.61 2.63 -2.02
N LEU A 11 4.35 2.44 -0.73
CA LEU A 11 4.02 1.12 -0.20
C LEU A 11 2.71 0.58 -0.79
N LEU A 12 1.68 1.42 -0.88
CA LEU A 12 0.39 1.04 -1.45
C LEU A 12 0.55 0.66 -2.93
N CYS A 13 1.33 1.44 -3.69
CA CYS A 13 1.62 1.16 -5.10
C CYS A 13 2.36 -0.18 -5.26
N GLY A 14 3.30 -0.47 -4.36
CA GLY A 14 3.99 -1.76 -4.36
C GLY A 14 3.08 -2.96 -4.08
N LEU A 15 1.96 -2.73 -3.40
CA LEU A 15 0.90 -3.71 -3.13
C LEU A 15 -0.28 -3.58 -4.10
N GLY A 16 -0.13 -2.84 -5.21
CA GLY A 16 -1.19 -2.54 -6.18
C GLY A 16 -1.73 -3.75 -6.95
N SER A 17 -1.28 -4.97 -6.64
CA SER A 17 -1.80 -6.21 -7.19
C SER A 17 -2.51 -7.03 -6.11
N PRO A 18 -3.69 -7.61 -6.38
CA PRO A 18 -4.39 -8.49 -5.43
C PRO A 18 -3.57 -9.74 -5.03
N GLY A 19 -2.56 -10.11 -5.83
CA GLY A 19 -1.66 -11.22 -5.58
C GLY A 19 -0.47 -10.88 -4.67
N THR A 20 -0.14 -9.59 -4.49
CA THR A 20 0.96 -9.18 -3.60
C THR A 20 0.49 -9.04 -2.16
N ALA A 21 1.35 -9.43 -1.23
CA ALA A 21 1.09 -9.32 0.19
C ALA A 21 2.36 -8.87 0.91
N LEU A 22 2.19 -7.97 1.88
CA LEU A 22 3.25 -7.54 2.78
C LEU A 22 3.36 -8.56 3.91
N VAL A 23 4.53 -9.17 4.10
CA VAL A 23 4.76 -10.25 5.08
C VAL A 23 5.32 -9.74 6.42
N VAL A 24 5.86 -8.52 6.44
CA VAL A 24 6.39 -7.88 7.65
C VAL A 24 5.74 -6.50 7.78
N PRO A 25 4.78 -6.33 8.70
CA PRO A 25 4.14 -5.05 8.91
C PRO A 25 5.06 -4.09 9.68
N ASP A 26 5.03 -2.83 9.28
CA ASP A 26 5.75 -1.70 9.87
C ASP A 26 4.76 -0.58 10.28
N ARG A 27 5.28 0.57 10.71
CA ARG A 27 4.43 1.70 11.11
C ARG A 27 3.59 2.26 9.96
N ILE A 28 4.10 2.23 8.73
CA ILE A 28 3.47 2.83 7.54
C ILE A 28 2.29 1.96 7.08
N SER A 29 2.52 0.66 6.94
CA SER A 29 1.53 -0.35 6.59
C SER A 29 0.41 -0.44 7.64
N ASN A 30 0.74 -0.42 8.93
CA ASN A 30 -0.27 -0.34 10.00
C ASN A 30 -1.11 0.93 9.92
N SER A 31 -0.52 2.07 9.55
CA SER A 31 -1.28 3.31 9.30
C SER A 31 -2.26 3.16 8.12
N LEU A 32 -1.87 2.44 7.07
CA LEU A 32 -2.75 2.13 5.94
C LEU A 32 -3.87 1.15 6.33
N VAL A 33 -3.60 0.20 7.23
CA VAL A 33 -4.64 -0.69 7.80
C VAL A 33 -5.67 0.11 8.60
N THR A 34 -5.23 1.01 9.48
CA THR A 34 -6.14 1.89 10.23
C THR A 34 -7.00 2.76 9.32
N ARG A 35 -6.49 3.10 8.13
CA ARG A 35 -7.21 3.86 7.09
C ARG A 35 -8.09 2.98 6.18
N GLY A 36 -8.10 1.66 6.37
CA GLY A 36 -8.88 0.71 5.57
C GLY A 36 -8.32 0.45 4.16
N LEU A 37 -7.10 0.89 3.87
CA LEU A 37 -6.45 0.75 2.56
C LEU A 37 -5.68 -0.56 2.44
N LEU A 38 -5.22 -1.10 3.56
CA LEU A 38 -4.71 -2.46 3.71
C LEU A 38 -5.60 -3.24 4.70
N ARG A 39 -5.55 -4.56 4.63
CA ARG A 39 -6.16 -5.46 5.62
C ARG A 39 -5.21 -6.58 6.01
N ASN A 40 -5.24 -6.98 7.28
CA ASN A 40 -4.61 -8.23 7.71
C ASN A 40 -5.33 -9.40 7.05
N THR A 41 -4.58 -10.36 6.49
CA THR A 41 -5.15 -11.57 5.90
C THR A 41 -5.55 -12.59 6.96
N HIS A 42 -4.95 -12.51 8.16
CA HIS A 42 -5.26 -13.38 9.28
C HIS A 42 -5.56 -12.57 10.54
N PRO A 43 -6.73 -12.73 11.18
CA PRO A 43 -7.13 -11.93 12.32
C PRO A 43 -6.26 -12.18 13.58
N SER A 44 -5.67 -13.38 13.70
CA SER A 44 -4.83 -13.76 14.85
C SER A 44 -3.34 -13.87 14.56
N LYS A 45 -2.90 -13.53 13.33
CA LYS A 45 -1.48 -13.50 12.95
C LYS A 45 -1.17 -12.21 12.19
N PRO A 46 -0.79 -11.13 12.89
CA PRO A 46 -0.41 -9.87 12.27
C PRO A 46 0.96 -10.03 11.61
N GLY A 47 0.96 -10.59 10.41
CA GLY A 47 2.16 -10.75 9.60
C GLY A 47 1.87 -10.44 8.14
N MET A 48 0.75 -10.92 7.62
CA MET A 48 0.43 -10.73 6.22
C MET A 48 -0.67 -9.69 6.00
N GLN A 49 -0.37 -8.63 5.25
CA GLN A 49 -1.30 -7.57 4.87
C GLN A 49 -1.49 -7.52 3.35
N ARG A 50 -2.72 -7.26 2.91
CA ARG A 50 -3.07 -7.14 1.49
C ARG A 50 -3.84 -5.86 1.22
N ILE A 51 -3.73 -5.37 -0.01
CA ILE A 51 -4.49 -4.21 -0.46
C ILE A 51 -6.00 -4.52 -0.45
N THR A 52 -6.78 -3.51 -0.07
CA THR A 52 -8.25 -3.56 -0.15
C THR A 52 -8.74 -2.93 -1.45
N PRO A 53 -10.02 -3.12 -1.84
CA PRO A 53 -10.60 -2.37 -2.95
C PRO A 53 -10.51 -0.84 -2.76
N ALA A 54 -10.62 -0.36 -1.52
CA ALA A 54 -10.44 1.06 -1.21
C ALA A 54 -8.98 1.51 -1.41
N GLY A 55 -8.01 0.66 -1.08
CA GLY A 55 -6.59 0.88 -1.38
C GLY A 55 -6.31 1.00 -2.88
N LEU A 56 -6.90 0.10 -3.69
CA LEU A 56 -6.78 0.16 -5.15
C LEU A 56 -7.42 1.42 -5.74
N ARG A 57 -8.59 1.83 -5.21
CA ARG A 57 -9.24 3.07 -5.65
C ARG A 57 -8.40 4.29 -5.33
N GLN A 58 -7.84 4.36 -4.12
CA GLN A 58 -6.96 5.45 -3.72
C GLN A 58 -5.74 5.55 -4.65
N LEU A 59 -5.14 4.42 -5.05
CA LEU A 59 -4.06 4.42 -6.04
C LEU A 59 -4.49 4.98 -7.40
N ALA A 60 -5.66 4.62 -7.89
CA ALA A 60 -6.19 5.15 -9.14
C ALA A 60 -6.38 6.67 -9.05
N ASP A 61 -6.99 7.15 -7.97
CA ASP A 61 -7.22 8.59 -7.73
C ASP A 61 -5.88 9.37 -7.60
N ASP A 62 -4.85 8.75 -7.04
CA ASP A 62 -3.50 9.33 -6.92
C ASP A 62 -2.73 9.34 -8.24
N LEU A 63 -2.93 8.32 -9.09
CA LEU A 63 -2.38 8.25 -10.44
C LEU A 63 -3.03 9.29 -11.37
N GLU A 64 -4.36 9.37 -11.39
CA GLU A 64 -5.10 10.35 -12.20
C GLU A 64 -4.74 11.79 -11.84
N ALA A 65 -4.45 12.05 -10.57
CA ALA A 65 -4.06 13.36 -10.10
C ALA A 65 -2.56 13.68 -10.29
N GLY A 66 -1.80 12.80 -10.96
CA GLY A 66 -0.37 12.99 -11.24
C GLY A 66 0.53 12.95 -10.00
N ARG A 67 0.06 12.35 -8.89
CA ARG A 67 0.84 12.19 -7.66
C ARG A 67 1.69 10.92 -7.66
N LEU A 68 1.39 9.99 -8.55
CA LEU A 68 2.15 8.78 -8.82
C LEU A 68 2.63 8.80 -10.26
N ASP A 69 3.91 8.51 -10.48
CA ASP A 69 4.40 8.14 -11.80
C ASP A 69 3.90 6.73 -12.12
N GLN A 70 3.42 6.51 -13.35
CA GLN A 70 2.94 5.21 -13.84
C GLN A 70 4.02 4.11 -13.74
N PHE A 71 5.28 4.51 -13.55
CA PHE A 71 6.45 3.66 -13.38
C PHE A 71 7.16 3.95 -12.04
N THR A 72 6.48 3.74 -10.91
CA THR A 72 7.18 3.67 -9.62
C THR A 72 8.12 2.47 -9.65
N LYS A 73 9.38 2.70 -10.04
CA LYS A 73 10.48 1.74 -9.88
C LYS A 73 10.50 1.35 -8.41
N PHE A 74 10.23 0.08 -8.13
CA PHE A 74 10.61 -0.47 -6.84
C PHE A 74 12.13 -0.26 -6.73
N PRO A 75 12.65 0.31 -5.63
CA PRO A 75 14.06 0.10 -5.33
C PRO A 75 14.20 -1.40 -5.05
N LEU A 76 14.60 -2.15 -6.07
CA LEU A 76 15.43 -3.32 -5.81
C LEU A 76 16.69 -2.71 -5.21
N GLU A 77 16.91 -2.88 -3.91
CA GLU A 77 18.20 -2.56 -3.31
C GLU A 77 19.27 -3.27 -4.16
N GLU A 78 20.05 -2.50 -4.92
CA GLU A 78 21.31 -2.99 -5.47
C GLU A 78 22.19 -3.33 -4.27
N ARG A 79 22.32 -4.63 -4.00
CA ARG A 79 23.27 -5.19 -3.05
C ARG A 79 24.66 -5.27 -3.65
#